data_AF-A0A382SEA2-F1
#
_entry.id   AF-A0A382SEA2-F1
#
_cell.length_a   1.000
_cell.length_b   1.000
_cell.length_c   1.000
_cell.angle_alpha   90.00
_cell.angle_beta   90.00
_cell.angle_gamma   90.00
#
_symmetry.space_group_name_H-M   'P 1'
#
loop_
_entity.id
_entity.type
_entity.pdbx_description
1 polymer ?
#
loop_
_entity_poly.entity_id
_entity_poly.type
_entity_poly.pdbx_seq_one_letter_code
_entity_poly.pdbx_strand_id
1 'polypeptide(L)' 'MASSASVTETADIRNVVVFGHGGCGKTSLVDSMCYVAGNTNRKGDIDKGSALTDFTPEETAHKSSINLG' A
#
# COMPACT_ATOMS: atom_id res chain seq x y z
N MET A 1 -24.88 21.72 5.62
CA MET A 1 -24.96 20.25 5.80
C MET A 1 -23.56 19.77 6.15
N ALA A 2 -23.30 19.52 7.44
CA ALA A 2 -21.98 19.07 7.90
C ALA A 2 -21.84 17.56 7.62
N SER A 3 -20.77 17.19 6.93
CA SER A 3 -20.37 15.79 6.73
C SER A 3 -20.03 15.19 8.09
N SER A 4 -20.78 14.20 8.54
CA SER A 4 -20.47 13.46 9.77
C SER A 4 -19.25 12.57 9.52
N ALA A 5 -18.13 12.86 10.19
CA ALA A 5 -17.07 11.87 10.30
C ALA A 5 -17.63 10.64 11.02
N SER A 6 -17.50 9.45 10.41
CA SER A 6 -17.89 8.20 11.04
C SER A 6 -17.09 8.00 12.33
N VAL A 7 -17.77 7.73 13.43
CA VAL A 7 -17.11 7.28 14.67
C VAL A 7 -16.47 5.93 14.38
N THR A 8 -15.16 5.83 14.54
CA THR A 8 -14.39 4.58 14.40
C THR A 8 -14.13 4.02 15.79
N GLU A 9 -14.66 2.85 16.11
CA GLU A 9 -14.33 2.14 17.35
C GLU A 9 -13.06 1.30 17.18
N THR A 10 -12.40 0.94 18.28
CA THR A 10 -11.22 0.06 18.23
C THR A 10 -11.52 -1.27 17.52
N ALA A 11 -12.77 -1.76 17.62
CA ALA A 11 -13.22 -2.97 16.95
C ALA A 11 -13.23 -2.87 15.41
N ASP A 12 -13.26 -1.66 14.86
CA ASP A 12 -13.24 -1.39 13.43
C ASP A 12 -11.80 -1.39 12.84
N ILE A 13 -10.77 -1.33 13.69
CA ILE A 13 -9.37 -1.27 13.26
C ILE A 13 -8.84 -2.67 12.94
N ARG A 14 -8.26 -2.84 11.75
CA ARG A 14 -7.62 -4.08 11.31
C ARG A 14 -6.11 -3.88 11.16
N ASN A 15 -5.35 -4.40 12.12
CA ASN A 15 -3.90 -4.47 12.03
C ASN A 15 -3.50 -5.70 11.18
N VAL A 16 -2.90 -5.46 10.02
CA VAL A 16 -2.54 -6.52 9.07
C VAL A 16 -1.07 -6.38 8.67
N VAL A 17 -0.37 -7.51 8.57
CA VAL A 17 0.99 -7.60 8.03
C VAL A 17 0.97 -8.48 6.79
N VAL A 18 1.63 -8.02 5.72
CA VAL A 18 1.81 -8.79 4.48
C VAL A 18 3.25 -9.26 4.39
N PHE A 19 3.49 -10.57 4.46
CA PHE A 19 4.83 -11.17 4.40
C PHE A 19 4.88 -12.34 3.40
N GLY A 20 6.08 -12.72 2.98
CA GLY A 20 6.30 -13.73 1.94
C GLY A 20 7.63 -13.54 1.20
N HIS A 21 7.99 -14.53 0.37
CA HIS A 21 9.26 -14.54 -0.37
C HIS A 21 9.45 -13.32 -1.30
N GLY A 22 10.70 -13.01 -1.68
CA GLY A 22 11.01 -11.98 -2.66
C GLY A 22 10.24 -12.20 -3.97
N GLY A 23 9.69 -11.15 -4.56
CA GLY A 23 8.95 -11.25 -5.83
C GLY A 23 7.58 -11.93 -5.78
N CYS A 24 7.07 -12.38 -4.62
CA CYS A 24 5.75 -13.04 -4.54
C CYS A 24 4.55 -12.08 -4.62
N GLY A 25 4.76 -10.81 -4.96
CA GLY A 25 3.69 -9.83 -5.20
C GLY A 25 3.15 -9.07 -3.98
N LYS A 26 3.87 -9.06 -2.85
CA LYS A 26 3.45 -8.33 -1.62
C LYS A 26 3.14 -6.85 -1.89
N THR A 27 4.10 -6.16 -2.51
CA THR A 27 4.01 -4.74 -2.83
C THR A 27 2.85 -4.47 -3.80
N SER A 28 2.65 -5.33 -4.81
CA SER A 28 1.53 -5.23 -5.74
C SER A 28 0.17 -5.41 -5.06
N LEU A 29 0.10 -6.32 -4.09
CA LEU A 29 -1.12 -6.58 -3.32
C LEU A 29 -1.49 -5.37 -2.48
N VAL A 30 -0.53 -4.81 -1.72
CA VAL A 30 -0.77 -3.62 -0.88
C VAL A 30 -1.17 -2.43 -1.73
N ASP A 31 -0.48 -2.17 -2.84
CA ASP A 31 -0.83 -1.10 -3.78
C ASP A 31 -2.25 -1.26 -4.34
N SER A 32 -2.63 -2.48 -4.72
CA SER A 32 -3.99 -2.79 -5.19
C SER A 32 -5.03 -2.59 -4.09
N MET A 33 -4.73 -2.94 -2.83
CA MET A 33 -5.61 -2.68 -1.69
C MET A 33 -5.83 -1.18 -1.50
N CYS A 34 -4.77 -0.37 -1.57
CA CYS A 34 -4.88 1.09 -1.46
C CYS A 34 -5.70 1.69 -2.62
N TYR A 35 -5.57 1.17 -3.84
CA TYR A 35 -6.40 1.57 -4.97
C TYR A 35 -7.88 1.23 -4.75
N VAL A 36 -8.18 -0.02 -4.35
CA VAL A 36 -9.57 -0.47 -4.09
C VAL A 36 -10.21 0.25 -2.91
N ALA A 37 -9.43 0.59 -1.87
CA ALA A 37 -9.88 1.36 -0.72
C ALA A 37 -10.12 2.85 -1.04
N GLY A 38 -9.74 3.32 -2.23
CA GLY A 38 -9.89 4.71 -2.64
C GLY A 38 -8.80 5.65 -2.09
N ASN A 39 -7.73 5.12 -1.50
CA ASN A 39 -6.59 5.92 -1.02
C ASN A 39 -5.78 6.53 -2.18
N THR A 40 -5.86 5.95 -3.37
CA THR A 40 -5.20 6.43 -4.58
C THR A 40 -6.12 6.26 -5.79
N ASN A 41 -6.05 7.21 -6.74
CA ASN A 41 -6.82 7.18 -7.99
C ASN A 41 -6.15 6.34 -9.09
N ARG A 42 -4.94 5.83 -8.85
CA ARG A 42 -4.21 4.97 -9.79
C ARG A 42 -3.79 3.67 -9.12
N LYS A 43 -3.78 2.61 -9.91
CA LYS A 43 -3.04 1.39 -9.57
C LYS A 43 -1.59 1.57 -9.99
N GLY A 44 -0.67 1.39 -9.04
CA GLY A 44 0.77 1.44 -9.25
C GLY A 44 1.29 0.24 -10.04
N ASP A 45 2.50 0.40 -10.58
CA ASP A 45 3.21 -0.59 -11.36
C ASP A 45 4.65 -0.64 -10.85
N ILE A 46 5.03 -1.79 -10.27
CA ILE A 46 6.37 -2.00 -9.70
C ILE A 46 7.43 -1.94 -10.79
N ASP A 47 7.13 -2.45 -11.99
CA ASP A 47 8.10 -2.46 -13.09
C ASP A 47 8.36 -1.05 -13.62
N LYS A 48 7.41 -0.12 -13.43
CA LYS A 48 7.56 1.30 -13.76
C LYS A 48 7.98 2.16 -12.57
N GLY A 49 8.27 1.56 -11.40
CA GLY A 49 8.68 2.30 -10.21
C GLY A 49 7.60 3.23 -9.68
N SER A 50 6.33 2.85 -9.83
CA SER A 50 5.21 3.72 -9.50
C SER A 50 4.33 3.17 -8.37
N ALA A 51 4.80 2.16 -7.65
CA ALA A 51 4.10 1.60 -6.50
C ALA A 51 4.03 2.65 -5.38
N LEU A 52 2.90 2.69 -4.68
CA LEU A 52 2.63 3.65 -3.61
C LEU A 52 3.61 3.53 -2.43
N THR A 53 4.13 2.32 -2.20
CA THR A 53 4.93 1.96 -1.02
C THR A 53 6.42 1.93 -1.28
N ASP A 54 6.89 2.32 -2.46
CA ASP A 54 8.32 2.48 -2.73
C ASP A 54 8.71 3.93 -2.41
N PHE A 55 9.44 4.13 -1.32
CA PHE A 55 9.77 5.43 -0.75
C PHE A 55 11.17 5.91 -1.12
N THR A 56 12.07 4.99 -1.45
CA THR A 56 13.45 5.31 -1.82
C THR A 56 13.79 4.91 -3.26
N PRO A 57 14.79 5.56 -3.89
CA PRO A 57 15.29 5.16 -5.20
C PRO A 57 15.78 3.70 -5.24
N GLU A 58 16.35 3.20 -4.14
CA GLU A 58 16.84 1.83 -4.02
C GLU A 58 15.70 0.80 -4.09
N GLU A 59 14.55 1.08 -3.47
CA GLU A 59 13.38 0.20 -3.53
C GLU A 59 12.87 0.05 -4.96
N THR A 60 12.79 1.17 -5.68
CA THR A 60 12.43 1.20 -7.10
C THR A 60 13.47 0.48 -7.97
N ALA A 61 14.75 0.76 -7.75
CA ALA A 61 15.84 0.19 -8.54
C ALA A 61 15.97 -1.33 -8.38
N HIS A 62 15.78 -1.82 -7.15
CA HIS A 62 15.94 -3.23 -6.81
C HIS A 62 14.63 -4.02 -6.80
N LYS A 63 13.49 -3.36 -7.03
CA LYS A 63 12.14 -3.96 -6.97
C LYS A 63 11.90 -4.73 -5.67
N SER A 64 12.43 -4.19 -4.57
CA SER A 64 12.40 -4.80 -3.25
C SER A 64 12.13 -3.73 -2.21
N SER A 65 11.01 -3.85 -1.52
CA SER A 65 10.67 -2.98 -0.40
C SER A 65 11.57 -3.29 0.80
N ILE A 66 12.17 -2.25 1.40
CA ILE A 66 13.07 -2.33 2.56
C ILE A 66 12.64 -1.38 3.68
N ASN A 67 11.65 -0.51 3.43
CA ASN A 67 11.08 0.43 4.38
C ASN A 67 9.56 0.20 4.54
N LEU A 68 9.01 0.62 5.68
CA LEU A 68 7.57 0.57 5.99
C LEU A 68 6.88 1.94 5.87
N GLY A 69 7.65 3.01 5.63
CA GLY A 69 7.16 4.40 5.63
C GLY A 69 7.49 5.13 6.92
#